data_AF-A0A2E5RID5-F1
#
_entry.id   AF-A0A2E5RID5-F1
#
_cell.length_a   1.000
_cell.length_b   1.000
_cell.length_c   1.000
_cell.angle_alpha   90.00
_cell.angle_beta   90.00
_cell.angle_gamma   90.00
#
_symmetry.space_group_name_H-M   'P 1'
#
loop_
_entity.id
_entity.type
_entity.pdbx_description
1 polymer ?
#
loop_
_entity_poly.entity_id
_entity_poly.type
_entity_poly.pdbx_seq_one_letter_code
_entity_poly.pdbx_strand_id
1 'polypeptide(L)'
;MITVTIFKNLFDTKTNNKVELNDDRFESFLYKMFDRQYEVKQDASLMSPAMYTAGTTRKNASVVKWSKWAAVDIDDYEVKKSVEEDMKDLFGQYRYICYSTASSSKDKPKFRMVFPLSEEVEKDKIKHFWFALSKELGDLGDPQTKDLSRMYYVPGNYRGSYNFIFSNEGKLVQPSELMKKYEYIDKTGNSFLDTLPNAIKEQILAYRKSEMTNTDIRWNGYQDCPFVSKKLVREYSQITDTGWYYKMYGIMVSIAGHAIKVKYPITAIEIADLCKQIDDANGGWYKNRPLKKEADRAIEYIYGQDF
;
A
#
# COMPACT_ATOMS: atom_id res chain seq x y z
N MET A 1 14.97 13.80 18.58
CA MET A 1 14.04 14.76 17.96
C MET A 1 13.24 14.02 16.90
N ILE A 2 11.93 14.04 17.04
CA ILE A 2 10.92 13.51 16.14
C ILE A 2 10.36 14.68 15.34
N THR A 3 10.32 14.56 14.02
CA THR A 3 9.73 15.57 13.13
C THR A 3 8.41 15.03 12.58
N VAL A 4 7.37 15.86 12.65
CA VAL A 4 6.06 15.59 12.08
C VAL A 4 5.78 16.63 11.00
N THR A 5 5.61 16.17 9.75
CA THR A 5 5.14 17.05 8.67
C THR A 5 3.62 17.09 8.69
N ILE A 6 3.03 18.28 8.77
CA ILE A 6 1.57 18.49 8.88
C ILE A 6 1.01 19.03 7.56
N PHE A 7 -0.07 18.41 7.10
CA PHE A 7 -0.83 18.84 5.92
C PHE A 7 -2.22 19.29 6.36
N LYS A 8 -2.68 20.43 5.85
CA LYS A 8 -3.98 21.00 6.25
C LYS A 8 -5.16 20.09 5.89
N ASN A 9 -5.05 19.37 4.78
CA ASN A 9 -6.03 18.41 4.29
C ASN A 9 -5.36 17.49 3.25
N LEU A 10 -6.12 16.54 2.68
CA LEU A 10 -5.61 15.55 1.71
C LEU A 10 -4.96 16.17 0.45
N PHE A 11 -5.43 17.35 0.04
CA PHE A 11 -5.00 18.05 -1.17
C PHE A 11 -3.80 18.97 -0.91
N ASP A 12 -3.44 19.22 0.35
CA ASP A 12 -2.28 20.02 0.70
C ASP A 12 -1.00 19.26 0.35
N THR A 13 -0.18 19.87 -0.51
CA THR A 13 1.11 19.33 -0.96
C THR A 13 2.30 20.11 -0.40
N LYS A 14 2.07 21.13 0.44
CA LYS A 14 3.14 21.94 1.01
C LYS A 14 3.84 21.18 2.13
N THR A 15 5.17 21.15 2.10
CA THR A 15 6.00 20.33 3.00
C THR A 15 6.73 21.16 4.07
N ASN A 16 6.39 22.45 4.18
CA ASN A 16 7.05 23.41 5.06
C ASN A 16 6.48 23.46 6.48
N ASN A 17 5.28 22.94 6.70
CA ASN A 17 4.68 22.88 8.04
C ASN A 17 5.24 21.66 8.80
N LYS A 18 6.27 21.89 9.60
CA LYS A 18 6.95 20.85 10.38
C LYS A 18 6.88 21.19 11.86
N VAL A 19 6.70 20.16 12.69
CA VAL A 19 6.77 20.27 14.14
C VAL A 19 7.89 19.35 14.62
N GLU A 20 8.83 19.90 15.38
CA GLU A 20 9.93 19.15 15.98
C GLU A 20 9.65 18.94 17.47
N LEU A 21 9.69 17.68 17.89
CA LEU A 21 9.26 17.23 19.21
C LEU A 21 10.33 16.30 19.79
N ASN A 22 10.47 16.25 21.10
CA ASN A 22 11.11 15.10 21.76
C ASN A 22 10.04 14.03 22.03
N ASP A 23 10.43 12.87 22.55
CA ASP A 23 9.54 11.71 22.67
C ASP A 23 8.32 12.03 23.56
N ASP A 24 8.52 12.66 24.72
CA ASP A 24 7.42 13.04 25.63
C ASP A 24 6.47 14.07 25.02
N ARG A 25 7.03 15.04 24.27
CA ARG A 25 6.21 16.04 23.57
C ARG A 25 5.52 15.46 22.34
N PHE A 26 6.04 14.38 21.75
CA PHE A 26 5.41 13.72 20.61
C PHE A 26 4.13 13.01 21.02
N GLU A 27 4.17 12.27 22.13
CA GLU A 27 2.97 11.68 22.71
C GLU A 27 1.96 12.77 23.13
N SER A 28 2.41 13.76 23.90
CA SER A 28 1.57 14.89 24.32
C SER A 28 0.94 15.63 23.12
N PHE A 29 1.66 15.74 22.01
CA PHE A 29 1.15 16.32 20.78
C PHE A 29 -0.01 15.49 20.20
N LEU A 30 0.09 14.16 20.15
CA LEU A 30 -0.98 13.29 19.66
C LEU A 30 -2.22 13.37 20.56
N TYR A 31 -2.05 13.37 21.88
CA TYR A 31 -3.17 13.55 22.82
C TYR A 31 -3.87 14.90 22.64
N LYS A 32 -3.11 15.99 22.50
CA LYS A 32 -3.70 17.32 22.21
C LYS A 32 -4.45 17.39 20.88
N MET A 33 -4.04 16.60 19.90
CA MET A 33 -4.77 16.49 18.63
C MET A 33 -6.05 15.68 18.81
N PHE A 34 -6.01 14.61 19.63
CA PHE A 34 -7.19 13.81 19.98
C PHE A 34 -8.31 14.63 20.62
N ASP A 35 -7.97 15.58 21.51
CA ASP A 35 -8.96 16.44 22.19
C ASP A 35 -9.77 17.33 21.24
N ARG A 36 -9.35 17.47 19.98
CA ARG A 36 -10.08 18.25 18.97
C ARG A 36 -11.28 17.47 18.45
N GLN A 37 -12.40 18.17 18.32
CA GLN A 37 -13.62 17.65 17.73
C GLN A 37 -13.66 17.94 16.23
N TYR A 38 -14.12 16.95 15.44
CA TYR A 38 -14.30 17.07 14.00
C TYR A 38 -15.70 16.61 13.60
N GLU A 39 -16.46 17.50 12.96
CA GLU A 39 -17.77 17.17 12.40
C GLU A 39 -17.65 16.20 11.22
N VAL A 40 -16.67 16.44 10.34
CA VAL A 40 -16.32 15.55 9.23
C VAL A 40 -14.81 15.31 9.19
N LYS A 41 -14.39 14.12 8.72
CA LYS A 41 -12.95 13.75 8.73
C LYS A 41 -12.08 14.69 7.89
N GLN A 42 -12.66 15.32 6.87
CA GLN A 42 -11.97 16.20 5.92
C GLN A 42 -11.48 17.49 6.57
N ASP A 43 -12.06 17.87 7.71
CA ASP A 43 -11.64 19.03 8.50
C ASP A 43 -10.37 18.75 9.32
N ALA A 44 -10.02 17.47 9.51
CA ALA A 44 -8.84 17.08 10.23
C ALA A 44 -7.59 17.18 9.35
N SER A 45 -6.54 17.75 9.93
CA SER A 45 -5.20 17.74 9.35
C SER A 45 -4.66 16.32 9.22
N LEU A 46 -3.68 16.15 8.35
CA LEU A 46 -2.90 14.93 8.24
C LEU A 46 -1.47 15.15 8.73
N MET A 47 -0.85 14.06 9.15
CA MET A 47 0.54 14.01 9.56
C MET A 47 1.30 12.94 8.78
N SER A 48 2.60 13.16 8.59
CA SER A 48 3.48 12.23 7.87
C SER A 48 4.82 12.13 8.58
N PRO A 49 5.42 10.93 8.67
CA PRO A 49 6.78 10.76 9.14
C PRO A 49 7.81 11.22 8.11
N ALA A 50 7.39 11.41 6.85
CA ALA A 50 8.28 11.77 5.78
C ALA A 50 8.83 13.19 5.92
N MET A 51 10.13 13.30 5.72
CA MET A 51 10.87 14.54 5.56
C MET A 51 11.18 14.74 4.08
N TYR A 52 11.00 15.97 3.60
CA TYR A 52 11.08 16.30 2.19
C TYR A 52 12.25 17.25 1.90
N THR A 53 12.78 17.18 0.69
CA THR A 53 13.73 18.16 0.16
C THR A 53 13.13 19.57 0.26
N ALA A 54 13.91 20.52 0.79
CA ALA A 54 13.47 21.89 0.98
C ALA A 54 12.97 22.52 -0.34
N GLY A 55 11.88 23.29 -0.26
CA GLY A 55 11.27 23.95 -1.43
C GLY A 55 10.48 23.04 -2.36
N THR A 56 10.35 21.74 -2.06
CA THR A 56 9.61 20.79 -2.90
C THR A 56 8.21 20.47 -2.35
N THR A 57 7.36 19.90 -3.21
CA THR A 57 6.02 19.43 -2.84
C THR A 57 6.00 17.98 -2.40
N ARG A 58 4.91 17.57 -1.77
CA ARG A 58 4.64 16.20 -1.34
C ARG A 58 4.61 15.24 -2.55
N LYS A 59 5.62 14.38 -2.66
CA LYS A 59 5.70 13.24 -3.59
C LYS A 59 6.83 12.30 -3.14
N ASN A 60 6.75 11.02 -3.47
CA ASN A 60 7.79 10.03 -3.12
C ASN A 60 9.19 10.44 -3.58
N ALA A 61 9.30 11.04 -4.77
CA ALA A 61 10.57 11.54 -5.29
C ALA A 61 11.21 12.61 -4.39
N SER A 62 10.40 13.41 -3.69
CA SER A 62 10.83 14.48 -2.80
C SER A 62 11.16 14.01 -1.38
N VAL A 63 10.85 12.76 -1.01
CA VAL A 63 11.16 12.21 0.31
C VAL A 63 12.67 12.00 0.41
N VAL A 64 13.23 12.42 1.54
CA VAL A 64 14.65 12.26 1.91
C VAL A 64 14.80 11.11 2.91
N LYS A 65 13.90 11.04 3.90
CA LYS A 65 13.88 10.01 4.95
C LYS A 65 12.55 10.04 5.70
N TRP A 66 12.28 9.03 6.50
CA TRP A 66 11.32 9.12 7.60
C TRP A 66 12.01 9.56 8.87
N SER A 67 11.33 10.42 9.62
CA SER A 67 11.74 10.77 10.97
C SER A 67 11.59 9.58 11.92
N LYS A 68 11.91 9.78 13.20
CA LYS A 68 11.95 8.75 14.24
C LYS A 68 10.55 8.26 14.70
N TRP A 69 9.62 8.06 13.78
CA TRP A 69 8.32 7.46 14.05
C TRP A 69 7.74 6.81 12.78
N ALA A 70 6.88 5.83 12.95
CA ALA A 70 6.05 5.25 11.89
C ALA A 70 4.66 4.93 12.44
N ALA A 71 3.66 4.83 11.55
CA ALA A 71 2.31 4.45 11.96
C ALA A 71 1.73 3.35 11.07
N VAL A 72 0.99 2.43 11.67
CA VAL A 72 0.35 1.31 10.97
C VAL A 72 -1.15 1.42 11.14
N ASP A 73 -1.88 1.40 10.01
CA ASP A 73 -3.35 1.31 9.98
C ASP A 73 -3.77 -0.13 10.27
N ILE A 74 -4.68 -0.32 11.23
CA ILE A 74 -5.26 -1.61 11.59
C ILE A 74 -6.78 -1.48 11.41
N ASP A 75 -7.26 -2.01 10.28
CA ASP A 75 -8.65 -1.86 9.84
C ASP A 75 -9.48 -3.16 9.92
N ASP A 76 -8.81 -4.32 9.97
CA ASP A 76 -9.43 -5.65 9.83
C ASP A 76 -9.01 -6.62 10.96
N TYR A 77 -8.59 -6.09 12.12
CA TYR A 77 -8.31 -6.91 13.30
C TYR A 77 -9.60 -7.27 14.05
N GLU A 78 -9.77 -8.56 14.36
CA GLU A 78 -10.87 -9.05 15.19
C GLU A 78 -10.49 -8.92 16.67
N VAL A 79 -11.13 -7.96 17.35
CA VAL A 79 -10.91 -7.70 18.78
C VAL A 79 -11.56 -8.80 19.61
N LYS A 80 -10.76 -9.45 20.47
CA LYS A 80 -11.17 -10.55 21.34
C LYS A 80 -11.56 -10.08 22.73
N LYS A 81 -10.84 -9.09 23.26
CA LYS A 81 -11.11 -8.46 24.55
C LYS A 81 -11.45 -6.99 24.33
N SER A 82 -10.50 -6.11 24.59
CA SER A 82 -10.52 -4.71 24.19
C SER A 82 -9.33 -4.44 23.27
N VAL A 83 -9.40 -3.36 22.49
CA VAL A 83 -8.28 -2.94 21.63
C VAL A 83 -7.00 -2.75 22.46
N GLU A 84 -7.11 -2.18 23.65
CA GLU A 84 -5.97 -1.94 24.53
C GLU A 84 -5.34 -3.25 25.05
N GLU A 85 -6.16 -4.16 25.57
CA GLU A 85 -5.68 -5.44 26.10
C GLU A 85 -5.07 -6.30 24.99
N ASP A 86 -5.73 -6.40 23.84
CA ASP A 86 -5.23 -7.21 22.72
C ASP A 86 -3.90 -6.65 22.17
N MET A 87 -3.78 -5.33 22.02
CA MET A 87 -2.53 -4.71 21.56
C MET A 87 -1.41 -4.81 22.60
N LYS A 88 -1.75 -4.82 23.89
CA LYS A 88 -0.76 -5.05 24.96
C LYS A 88 -0.30 -6.50 25.01
N ASP A 89 -1.19 -7.46 24.80
CA ASP A 89 -0.86 -8.88 24.76
C ASP A 89 0.04 -9.21 23.55
N LEU A 90 -0.23 -8.60 22.39
CA LEU A 90 0.53 -8.84 21.15
C LEU A 90 1.83 -8.03 21.05
N PHE A 91 1.79 -6.76 21.46
CA PHE A 91 2.84 -5.78 21.17
C PHE A 91 3.32 -5.02 22.41
N GLY A 92 3.00 -5.49 23.61
CA GLY A 92 3.34 -4.84 24.88
C GLY A 92 4.83 -4.64 25.12
N GLN A 93 5.70 -5.35 24.39
CA GLN A 93 7.14 -5.14 24.40
C GLN A 93 7.57 -3.81 23.77
N TYR A 94 6.76 -3.22 22.88
CA TYR A 94 7.08 -1.99 22.15
C TYR A 94 6.43 -0.76 22.77
N ARG A 95 7.14 0.38 22.73
CA ARG A 95 6.51 1.68 22.99
C ARG A 95 5.65 2.06 21.79
N TYR A 96 4.38 2.39 22.04
CA TYR A 96 3.48 2.87 21.00
C TYR A 96 2.36 3.73 21.57
N ILE A 97 1.75 4.54 20.69
CA ILE A 97 0.50 5.25 20.93
C ILE A 97 -0.54 4.69 19.97
N CYS A 98 -1.68 4.25 20.47
CA CYS A 98 -2.77 3.72 19.68
C CYS A 98 -3.95 4.71 19.68
N TYR A 99 -4.51 5.02 18.50
CA TYR A 99 -5.69 5.87 18.40
C TYR A 99 -6.66 5.41 17.31
N SER A 100 -7.95 5.61 17.56
CA SER A 100 -9.04 5.32 16.64
C SER A 100 -9.04 6.19 15.38
N THR A 101 -9.54 5.65 14.28
CA THR A 101 -9.78 6.42 13.04
C THR A 101 -11.22 6.93 12.94
N ALA A 102 -11.47 7.90 12.05
CA ALA A 102 -12.82 8.43 11.77
C ALA A 102 -13.83 7.37 11.26
N SER A 103 -13.38 6.20 10.82
CA SER A 103 -14.25 5.08 10.42
C SER A 103 -14.36 3.97 11.48
N SER A 104 -13.82 4.20 12.68
CA SER A 104 -13.90 3.26 13.79
C SER A 104 -15.34 3.13 14.30
N SER A 105 -15.76 1.91 14.60
CA SER A 105 -17.03 1.59 15.25
C SER A 105 -16.78 0.64 16.43
N LYS A 106 -17.76 0.47 17.32
CA LYS A 106 -17.63 -0.48 18.44
C LYS A 106 -17.53 -1.92 17.96
N ASP A 107 -18.31 -2.29 16.94
CA ASP A 107 -18.35 -3.65 16.40
C ASP A 107 -17.14 -3.98 15.53
N LYS A 108 -16.65 -2.98 14.78
CA LYS A 108 -15.41 -3.06 14.00
C LYS A 108 -14.50 -1.87 14.32
N PRO A 109 -13.71 -1.95 15.40
CA PRO A 109 -12.74 -0.91 15.75
C PRO A 109 -11.69 -0.79 14.65
N LYS A 110 -11.40 0.45 14.25
CA LYS A 110 -10.36 0.77 13.27
C LYS A 110 -9.41 1.78 13.87
N PHE A 111 -8.14 1.50 13.88
CA PHE A 111 -7.18 2.30 14.65
C PHE A 111 -5.82 2.33 13.99
N ARG A 112 -4.96 3.21 14.50
CA ARG A 112 -3.56 3.30 14.12
C ARG A 112 -2.70 3.11 15.34
N MET A 113 -1.64 2.33 15.18
CA MET A 113 -0.55 2.27 16.13
C MET A 113 0.60 3.12 15.62
N VAL A 114 1.07 4.06 16.44
CA VAL A 114 2.19 4.94 16.18
C VAL A 114 3.37 4.47 17.01
N PHE A 115 4.45 4.09 16.34
CA PHE A 115 5.69 3.60 16.96
C PHE A 115 6.77 4.67 16.86
N PRO A 116 7.19 5.26 17.98
CA PRO A 116 8.46 5.98 18.05
C PRO A 116 9.63 5.04 17.73
N LEU A 117 10.61 5.54 16.96
CA LEU A 117 11.77 4.77 16.49
C LEU A 117 13.04 5.26 17.17
N SER A 118 14.03 4.37 17.35
CA SER A 118 15.34 4.75 17.89
C SER A 118 16.15 5.63 16.91
N GLU A 119 15.94 5.45 15.61
CA GLU A 119 16.68 6.10 14.52
C GLU A 119 15.76 6.52 13.37
N GLU A 120 16.28 7.41 12.52
CA GLU A 120 15.60 7.82 11.29
C GLU A 120 15.75 6.72 10.22
N VAL A 121 14.84 6.68 9.26
CA VAL A 121 14.88 5.67 8.19
C VAL A 121 15.13 6.35 6.85
N GLU A 122 16.32 6.13 6.30
CA GLU A 122 16.71 6.67 4.99
C GLU A 122 15.78 6.21 3.87
N LYS A 123 15.58 7.06 2.85
CA LYS A 123 14.60 6.85 1.77
C LYS A 123 14.64 5.46 1.15
N ASP A 124 15.84 4.97 0.84
CA ASP A 124 16.12 3.69 0.22
C ASP A 124 15.77 2.49 1.12
N LYS A 125 15.76 2.71 2.44
CA LYS A 125 15.44 1.69 3.46
C LYS A 125 13.98 1.69 3.89
N ILE A 126 13.21 2.74 3.60
CA ILE A 126 11.81 2.86 4.05
C ILE A 126 10.97 1.64 3.64
N LYS A 127 11.12 1.14 2.42
CA LYS A 127 10.36 -0.04 1.96
C LYS A 127 10.70 -1.30 2.77
N HIS A 128 11.99 -1.56 2.98
CA HIS A 128 12.46 -2.69 3.78
C HIS A 128 11.96 -2.55 5.21
N PHE A 129 12.16 -1.38 5.82
CA PHE A 129 11.69 -1.10 7.16
C PHE A 129 10.17 -1.31 7.30
N TRP A 130 9.37 -0.78 6.37
CA TRP A 130 7.93 -0.98 6.38
C TRP A 130 7.54 -2.47 6.29
N PHE A 131 8.17 -3.21 5.39
CA PHE A 131 7.98 -4.65 5.27
C PHE A 131 8.32 -5.37 6.59
N ALA A 132 9.46 -5.05 7.18
CA ALA A 132 9.91 -5.63 8.43
C ALA A 132 8.96 -5.31 9.60
N LEU A 133 8.46 -4.07 9.67
CA LEU A 133 7.47 -3.66 10.66
C LEU A 133 6.14 -4.38 10.47
N SER A 134 5.64 -4.48 9.25
CA SER A 134 4.42 -5.24 8.95
C SER A 134 4.56 -6.70 9.38
N LYS A 135 5.71 -7.33 9.12
CA LYS A 135 5.98 -8.72 9.50
C LYS A 135 6.10 -8.92 11.00
N GLU A 136 6.76 -8.00 11.71
CA GLU A 136 6.83 -8.01 13.17
C GLU A 136 5.43 -7.92 13.79
N LEU A 137 4.55 -7.13 13.18
CA LEU A 137 3.17 -6.95 13.63
C LEU A 137 2.22 -8.03 13.11
N GLY A 138 2.72 -9.15 12.56
CA GLY A 138 1.88 -10.26 12.10
C GLY A 138 1.02 -9.94 10.87
N ASP A 139 1.50 -9.05 9.99
CA ASP A 139 0.80 -8.57 8.79
C ASP A 139 -0.55 -7.90 9.08
N LEU A 140 -0.71 -7.30 10.27
CA LEU A 140 -1.90 -6.53 10.64
C LEU A 140 -2.06 -5.22 9.86
N GLY A 141 -0.98 -4.73 9.25
CA GLY A 141 -0.97 -3.55 8.40
C GLY A 141 -0.98 -3.91 6.91
N ASP A 142 -1.24 -2.91 6.05
CA ASP A 142 -1.13 -3.07 4.61
C ASP A 142 0.32 -3.43 4.18
N PRO A 143 0.57 -4.67 3.70
CA PRO A 143 1.90 -5.16 3.40
C PRO A 143 2.50 -4.53 2.13
N GLN A 144 1.72 -3.74 1.37
CA GLN A 144 2.13 -3.17 0.08
C GLN A 144 2.31 -1.64 0.13
N THR A 145 2.82 -1.07 1.22
CA THR A 145 3.08 0.38 1.23
C THR A 145 4.22 0.73 0.27
N LYS A 146 3.84 1.19 -0.93
CA LYS A 146 4.70 1.82 -1.95
C LYS A 146 4.80 3.35 -1.75
N ASP A 147 4.15 3.89 -0.71
CA ASP A 147 4.05 5.32 -0.46
C ASP A 147 5.08 5.78 0.59
N LEU A 148 6.23 6.27 0.11
CA LEU A 148 7.25 6.90 0.96
C LEU A 148 6.75 8.20 1.59
N SER A 149 5.74 8.82 0.98
CA SER A 149 5.17 10.10 1.35
C SER A 149 3.86 9.95 2.14
N ARG A 150 3.66 8.79 2.77
CA ARG A 150 2.41 8.39 3.43
C ARG A 150 1.92 9.43 4.42
N MET A 151 0.61 9.66 4.41
CA MET A 151 -0.08 10.56 5.32
C MET A 151 -1.12 9.79 6.13
N TYR A 152 -1.28 10.20 7.38
CA TYR A 152 -2.27 9.67 8.30
C TYR A 152 -3.12 10.84 8.80
N TYR A 153 -4.43 10.65 8.89
CA TYR A 153 -5.24 11.61 9.64
C TYR A 153 -4.79 11.59 11.09
N VAL A 154 -4.65 12.79 11.67
CA VAL A 154 -4.30 12.97 13.08
C VAL A 154 -5.36 12.32 13.99
N PRO A 155 -5.02 11.93 15.22
CA PRO A 155 -6.03 11.56 16.20
C PRO A 155 -7.02 12.72 16.41
N GLY A 156 -8.25 12.38 16.76
CA GLY A 156 -9.33 13.34 16.94
C GLY A 156 -10.60 12.67 17.47
N ASN A 157 -11.49 13.47 18.05
CA ASN A 157 -12.85 13.08 18.35
C ASN A 157 -13.73 13.31 17.11
N TYR A 158 -13.87 12.28 16.28
CA TYR A 158 -14.67 12.33 15.06
C TYR A 158 -16.15 12.03 15.36
N ARG A 159 -17.04 12.90 14.90
CA ARG A 159 -18.49 12.74 15.13
C ARG A 159 -18.99 11.43 14.52
N GLY A 160 -19.69 10.63 15.33
CA GLY A 160 -20.25 9.34 14.91
C GLY A 160 -19.26 8.17 14.89
N SER A 161 -18.01 8.38 15.29
CA SER A 161 -16.99 7.33 15.37
C SER A 161 -16.83 6.80 16.80
N TYR A 162 -16.34 5.57 16.94
CA TYR A 162 -15.85 5.06 18.22
C TYR A 162 -14.43 5.58 18.47
N ASN A 163 -14.34 6.68 19.23
CA ASN A 163 -13.09 7.40 19.49
C ASN A 163 -12.38 6.88 20.75
N PHE A 164 -11.08 6.59 20.63
CA PHE A 164 -10.21 6.23 21.75
C PHE A 164 -8.74 6.58 21.44
N ILE A 165 -7.95 6.79 22.49
CA ILE A 165 -6.50 6.90 22.44
C ILE A 165 -5.90 6.32 23.72
N PHE A 166 -4.81 5.57 23.61
CA PHE A 166 -4.05 5.05 24.75
C PHE A 166 -2.58 4.85 24.36
N SER A 167 -1.72 4.70 25.36
CA SER A 167 -0.29 4.47 25.18
C SER A 167 0.15 3.19 25.86
N ASN A 168 1.19 2.58 25.31
CA ASN A 168 1.91 1.50 25.95
C ASN A 168 3.39 1.88 26.10
N GLU A 169 3.92 1.64 27.28
CA GLU A 169 5.35 1.75 27.55
C GLU A 169 6.09 0.51 27.06
N GLY A 170 7.35 0.69 26.63
CA GLY A 170 8.16 -0.41 26.14
C GLY A 170 9.42 0.07 25.43
N LYS A 171 10.03 -0.82 24.64
CA LYS A 171 11.21 -0.47 23.84
C LYS A 171 10.82 0.27 22.58
N LEU A 172 11.62 1.26 22.19
CA LEU A 172 11.48 1.87 20.87
C LEU A 172 11.69 0.80 19.79
N VAL A 173 10.98 0.92 18.67
CA VAL A 173 11.28 0.08 17.51
C VAL A 173 12.65 0.49 16.98
N GLN A 174 13.51 -0.49 16.72
CA GLN A 174 14.84 -0.29 16.15
C GLN A 174 14.83 -0.69 14.68
N PRO A 175 14.68 0.25 13.73
CA PRO A 175 14.64 -0.02 12.29
C PRO A 175 15.73 -0.97 11.80
N SER A 176 16.99 -0.74 12.16
CA SER A 176 18.12 -1.58 11.73
C SER A 176 18.04 -3.01 12.25
N GLU A 177 17.62 -3.25 13.49
CA GLU A 177 17.42 -4.60 14.03
C GLU A 177 16.26 -5.31 13.33
N LEU A 178 15.16 -4.58 13.09
CA LEU A 178 13.98 -5.12 12.44
C LEU A 178 14.28 -5.54 10.99
N MET A 179 14.97 -4.68 10.25
CA MET A 179 15.41 -4.96 8.88
C MET A 179 16.41 -6.12 8.81
N LYS A 180 17.24 -6.33 9.82
CA LYS A 180 18.11 -7.52 9.90
C LYS A 180 17.32 -8.80 10.18
N LYS A 181 16.28 -8.72 11.02
CA LYS A 181 15.44 -9.86 11.40
C LYS A 181 14.57 -10.34 10.23
N TYR A 182 14.05 -9.41 9.43
CA TYR A 182 13.20 -9.72 8.28
C TYR A 182 13.92 -9.38 6.99
N GLU A 183 14.44 -10.40 6.32
CA GLU A 183 15.04 -10.24 5.00
C GLU A 183 14.00 -9.70 4.01
N TYR A 184 14.34 -8.58 3.38
CA TYR A 184 13.51 -7.96 2.35
C TYR A 184 14.22 -8.09 1.01
N ILE A 185 13.70 -9.00 0.19
CA ILE A 185 14.03 -9.05 -1.22
C ILE A 185 13.05 -8.10 -1.89
N ASP A 186 13.52 -6.94 -2.34
CA ASP A 186 12.68 -6.01 -3.11
C ASP A 186 12.26 -6.70 -4.41
N LYS A 187 11.09 -7.36 -4.41
CA LYS A 187 10.49 -7.95 -5.62
C LYS A 187 10.07 -6.88 -6.64
N THR A 188 10.28 -5.59 -6.33
CA THR A 188 10.18 -4.47 -7.28
C THR A 188 11.54 -3.93 -7.74
N GLY A 189 12.64 -4.64 -7.52
CA GLY A 189 13.97 -4.18 -7.91
C GLY A 189 14.93 -5.33 -8.21
N ASN A 190 14.85 -5.81 -9.45
CA ASN A 190 15.96 -6.25 -10.31
C ASN A 190 15.45 -7.29 -11.33
N SER A 191 14.48 -6.95 -12.19
CA SER A 191 14.75 -7.37 -13.58
C SER A 191 16.00 -6.61 -13.97
N PHE A 192 16.95 -7.27 -14.61
CA PHE A 192 18.14 -6.62 -15.17
C PHE A 192 17.79 -5.29 -15.86
N LEU A 193 16.62 -5.25 -16.51
CA LEU A 193 16.05 -4.08 -17.17
C LEU A 193 15.89 -2.87 -16.28
N ASP A 194 15.60 -3.01 -14.99
CA ASP A 194 15.32 -1.87 -14.12
C ASP A 194 16.55 -1.04 -13.78
N THR A 195 17.73 -1.66 -13.84
CA THR A 195 19.04 -1.03 -13.62
C THR A 195 19.57 -0.31 -14.87
N LEU A 196 18.95 -0.53 -16.04
CA LEU A 196 19.40 0.05 -17.30
C LEU A 196 18.93 1.51 -17.45
N PRO A 197 19.71 2.36 -18.15
CA PRO A 197 19.25 3.68 -18.60
C PRO A 197 17.92 3.60 -19.38
N ASN A 198 17.06 4.60 -19.22
CA ASN A 198 15.72 4.62 -19.83
C ASN A 198 15.73 4.39 -21.36
N ALA A 199 16.69 4.97 -22.07
CA ALA A 199 16.83 4.78 -23.52
C ALA A 199 17.07 3.30 -23.90
N ILE A 200 17.81 2.57 -23.08
CA ILE A 200 18.07 1.13 -23.29
C ILE A 200 16.81 0.31 -22.96
N LYS A 201 16.08 0.68 -21.90
CA LYS A 201 14.79 0.04 -21.58
C LYS A 201 13.81 0.17 -22.75
N GLU A 202 13.68 1.38 -23.30
CA GLU A 202 12.79 1.64 -24.44
C GLU A 202 13.18 0.82 -25.67
N GLN A 203 14.48 0.68 -25.96
CA GLN A 203 14.98 -0.14 -27.06
C GLN A 203 14.67 -1.64 -26.85
N ILE A 204 14.91 -2.17 -25.65
CA ILE A 204 14.61 -3.57 -25.34
C ILE A 204 13.11 -3.85 -25.41
N LEU A 205 12.28 -2.93 -24.89
CA LEU A 205 10.82 -3.04 -24.98
C LEU A 205 10.35 -2.99 -26.44
N ALA A 206 10.91 -2.10 -27.26
CA ALA A 206 10.59 -2.02 -28.68
C ALA A 206 10.96 -3.33 -29.41
N TYR A 207 12.13 -3.89 -29.12
CA TYR A 207 12.58 -5.18 -29.66
C TYR A 207 11.66 -6.34 -29.24
N ARG A 208 11.32 -6.44 -27.95
CA ARG A 208 10.38 -7.46 -27.46
C ARG A 208 9.00 -7.35 -28.12
N LYS A 209 8.52 -6.13 -28.36
CA LYS A 209 7.25 -5.90 -29.07
C LYS A 209 7.34 -6.28 -30.55
N SER A 210 8.47 -6.02 -31.23
CA SER A 210 8.63 -6.43 -32.64
C SER A 210 8.68 -7.95 -32.82
N GLU A 211 9.09 -8.69 -31.79
CA GLU A 211 9.10 -10.15 -31.78
C GLU A 211 7.70 -10.79 -31.62
N MET A 212 6.66 -10.00 -31.33
CA MET A 212 5.29 -10.50 -31.13
C MET A 212 4.59 -10.76 -32.48
N THR A 213 5.02 -11.80 -33.18
CA THR A 213 4.59 -12.10 -34.55
C THR A 213 3.53 -13.20 -34.67
N ASN A 214 3.22 -13.91 -33.58
CA ASN A 214 2.26 -15.00 -33.61
C ASN A 214 0.83 -14.45 -33.61
N THR A 215 0.25 -14.23 -34.79
CA THR A 215 -1.09 -13.64 -34.95
C THR A 215 -2.18 -14.66 -35.26
N ASP A 216 -1.89 -15.96 -35.26
CA ASP A 216 -2.81 -17.00 -35.73
C ASP A 216 -3.76 -17.53 -34.65
N ILE A 217 -3.53 -17.12 -33.39
CA ILE A 217 -4.37 -17.54 -32.27
C ILE A 217 -5.69 -16.77 -32.30
N ARG A 218 -6.79 -17.51 -32.14
CA ARG A 218 -8.18 -17.01 -32.15
C ARG A 218 -8.96 -17.66 -30.99
N TRP A 219 -9.94 -16.93 -30.47
CA TRP A 219 -10.89 -17.39 -29.46
C TRP A 219 -12.19 -16.62 -29.63
N ASN A 220 -13.28 -17.13 -29.04
CA ASN A 220 -14.58 -16.45 -29.05
C ASN A 220 -14.90 -15.78 -27.72
N GLY A 221 -14.34 -16.30 -26.62
CA GLY A 221 -14.55 -15.76 -25.29
C GLY A 221 -13.52 -16.26 -24.28
N TYR A 222 -13.76 -16.00 -23.00
CA TYR A 222 -12.82 -16.40 -21.95
C TYR A 222 -12.77 -17.92 -21.72
N GLN A 223 -13.80 -18.67 -22.14
CA GLN A 223 -13.88 -20.12 -21.94
C GLN A 223 -12.95 -20.90 -22.88
N ASP A 224 -12.73 -20.39 -24.09
CA ASP A 224 -11.91 -21.01 -25.15
C ASP A 224 -10.58 -20.27 -25.41
N CYS A 225 -10.36 -19.10 -24.80
CA CYS A 225 -9.10 -18.38 -24.91
C CYS A 225 -7.93 -19.15 -24.28
N PRO A 226 -6.86 -19.45 -25.05
CA PRO A 226 -5.73 -20.25 -24.56
C PRO A 226 -4.88 -19.52 -23.51
N PHE A 227 -5.01 -18.20 -23.40
CA PHE A 227 -4.26 -17.39 -22.44
C PHE A 227 -4.94 -17.32 -21.06
N VAL A 228 -6.22 -17.68 -20.98
CA VAL A 228 -7.01 -17.60 -19.75
C VAL A 228 -6.78 -18.85 -18.88
N SER A 229 -6.35 -18.63 -17.64
CA SER A 229 -6.16 -19.71 -16.66
C SER A 229 -7.49 -20.17 -16.06
N LYS A 230 -7.92 -21.38 -16.41
CA LYS A 230 -9.12 -22.03 -15.82
C LYS A 230 -9.06 -22.14 -14.30
N LYS A 231 -7.85 -22.25 -13.72
CA LYS A 231 -7.64 -22.26 -12.27
C LYS A 231 -8.00 -20.89 -11.67
N LEU A 232 -7.43 -19.81 -12.22
CA LEU A 232 -7.67 -18.46 -11.70
C LEU A 232 -9.12 -18.02 -11.86
N VAL A 233 -9.78 -18.41 -12.95
CA VAL A 233 -11.22 -18.15 -13.15
C VAL A 233 -12.07 -18.84 -12.07
N ARG A 234 -11.78 -20.11 -11.74
CA ARG A 234 -12.48 -20.83 -10.66
C ARG A 234 -12.25 -20.19 -9.29
N GLU A 235 -11.03 -19.74 -9.02
CA GLU A 235 -10.73 -19.04 -7.77
C GLU A 235 -11.44 -17.68 -7.68
N TYR A 236 -11.63 -17.01 -8.83
CA TYR A 236 -12.36 -15.75 -8.92
C TYR A 236 -13.86 -15.94 -8.67
N SER A 237 -14.46 -17.00 -9.22
CA SER A 237 -15.89 -17.30 -9.06
C SER A 237 -16.30 -17.63 -7.62
N GLN A 238 -15.34 -17.95 -6.76
CA GLN A 238 -15.58 -18.29 -5.35
C GLN A 238 -15.53 -17.07 -4.41
N ILE A 239 -15.22 -15.87 -4.92
CA ILE A 239 -15.13 -14.67 -4.10
C ILE A 239 -16.54 -14.15 -3.81
N THR A 240 -16.84 -13.90 -2.52
CA THR A 240 -18.15 -13.39 -2.09
C THR A 240 -18.15 -11.93 -1.69
N ASP A 241 -17.03 -11.40 -1.15
CA ASP A 241 -16.98 -10.03 -0.60
C ASP A 241 -15.78 -9.21 -1.09
N THR A 242 -14.57 -9.50 -0.59
CA THR A 242 -13.36 -8.68 -0.83
C THR A 242 -12.30 -9.43 -1.63
N GLY A 243 -11.34 -8.71 -2.20
CA GLY A 243 -10.21 -9.31 -2.92
C GLY A 243 -10.44 -9.61 -4.41
N TRP A 244 -11.66 -9.41 -4.93
CA TRP A 244 -11.95 -9.55 -6.37
C TRP A 244 -11.05 -8.65 -7.23
N TYR A 245 -10.80 -7.41 -6.81
CA TYR A 245 -9.95 -6.48 -7.56
C TYR A 245 -8.51 -7.01 -7.73
N TYR A 246 -7.91 -7.47 -6.64
CA TYR A 246 -6.56 -8.04 -6.66
C TYR A 246 -6.51 -9.32 -7.50
N LYS A 247 -7.49 -10.21 -7.35
CA LYS A 247 -7.57 -11.45 -8.13
C LYS A 247 -7.76 -11.16 -9.62
N MET A 248 -8.59 -10.20 -10.00
CA MET A 248 -8.80 -9.79 -11.39
C MET A 248 -7.51 -9.24 -12.02
N TYR A 249 -6.80 -8.36 -11.31
CA TYR A 249 -5.50 -7.88 -11.79
C TYR A 249 -4.50 -9.04 -11.97
N GLY A 250 -4.50 -10.03 -11.07
CA GLY A 250 -3.72 -11.26 -11.22
C GLY A 250 -4.08 -12.06 -12.48
N ILE A 251 -5.36 -12.12 -12.85
CA ILE A 251 -5.82 -12.73 -14.11
C ILE A 251 -5.27 -11.97 -15.32
N MET A 252 -5.34 -10.62 -15.31
CA MET A 252 -4.80 -9.80 -16.40
C MET A 252 -3.30 -10.06 -16.62
N VAL A 253 -2.52 -10.09 -15.53
CA VAL A 253 -1.08 -10.38 -15.56
C VAL A 253 -0.83 -11.79 -16.09
N SER A 254 -1.63 -12.78 -15.69
CA SER A 254 -1.53 -14.16 -16.21
C SER A 254 -1.82 -14.26 -17.70
N ILE A 255 -2.86 -13.57 -18.20
CA ILE A 255 -3.21 -13.54 -19.64
C ILE A 255 -2.08 -12.92 -20.44
N ALA A 256 -1.59 -11.75 -20.01
CA ALA A 256 -0.46 -11.07 -20.64
C ALA A 256 0.79 -11.97 -20.69
N GLY A 257 1.12 -12.64 -19.57
CA GLY A 257 2.25 -13.56 -19.49
C GLY A 257 2.13 -14.76 -20.44
N HIS A 258 0.96 -15.40 -20.50
CA HIS A 258 0.75 -16.54 -21.41
C HIS A 258 0.82 -16.13 -22.88
N ALA A 259 0.25 -14.98 -23.25
CA ALA A 259 0.26 -14.51 -24.62
C ALA A 259 1.67 -14.11 -25.09
N ILE A 260 2.40 -13.33 -24.27
CA ILE A 260 3.76 -12.88 -24.58
C ILE A 260 4.73 -14.08 -24.67
N LYS A 261 4.55 -15.10 -23.82
CA LYS A 261 5.34 -16.34 -23.86
C LYS A 261 5.25 -17.06 -25.22
N VAL A 262 4.10 -17.00 -25.89
CA VAL A 262 3.91 -17.59 -27.23
C VAL A 262 4.04 -16.56 -28.35
N LYS A 263 4.63 -15.39 -28.06
CA LYS A 263 4.86 -14.28 -28.99
C LYS A 263 3.58 -13.73 -29.63
N TYR A 264 2.43 -13.83 -28.95
CA TYR A 264 1.18 -13.25 -29.40
C TYR A 264 1.08 -11.76 -29.03
N PRO A 265 0.77 -10.85 -29.98
CA PRO A 265 0.69 -9.42 -29.73
C PRO A 265 -0.61 -9.03 -29.00
N ILE A 266 -0.78 -9.51 -27.76
CA ILE A 266 -1.98 -9.25 -26.96
C ILE A 266 -2.14 -7.75 -26.68
N THR A 267 -3.35 -7.25 -26.82
CA THR A 267 -3.71 -5.87 -26.56
C THR A 267 -4.46 -5.72 -25.23
N ALA A 268 -4.40 -4.52 -24.65
CA ALA A 268 -5.16 -4.25 -23.44
C ALA A 268 -6.68 -4.30 -23.64
N ILE A 269 -7.16 -4.12 -24.87
CA ILE A 269 -8.58 -4.25 -25.22
C ILE A 269 -8.98 -5.72 -25.11
N GLU A 270 -8.21 -6.63 -25.73
CA GLU A 270 -8.49 -8.07 -25.66
C GLU A 270 -8.48 -8.60 -24.22
N ILE A 271 -7.51 -8.18 -23.40
CA ILE A 271 -7.49 -8.56 -21.98
C ILE A 271 -8.69 -7.98 -21.25
N ALA A 272 -9.02 -6.70 -21.48
CA ALA A 272 -10.16 -6.05 -20.83
C ALA A 272 -11.48 -6.74 -21.19
N ASP A 273 -11.66 -7.15 -22.45
CA ASP A 273 -12.86 -7.85 -22.91
C ASP A 273 -12.98 -9.24 -22.28
N LEU A 274 -11.88 -10.00 -22.21
CA LEU A 274 -11.85 -11.30 -21.52
C LEU A 274 -12.17 -11.16 -20.03
N CYS A 275 -11.54 -10.20 -19.35
CA CYS A 275 -11.76 -9.92 -17.93
C CYS A 275 -13.19 -9.43 -17.65
N LYS A 276 -13.76 -8.65 -18.55
CA LYS A 276 -15.16 -8.21 -18.45
C LYS A 276 -16.11 -9.40 -18.55
N GLN A 277 -15.92 -10.30 -19.52
CA GLN A 277 -16.74 -11.52 -19.61
C GLN A 277 -16.61 -12.40 -18.36
N ILE A 278 -15.40 -12.50 -17.79
CA ILE A 278 -15.18 -13.21 -16.53
C ILE A 278 -15.96 -12.54 -15.39
N ASP A 279 -15.88 -11.21 -15.25
CA ASP A 279 -16.60 -10.49 -14.19
C ASP A 279 -18.13 -10.57 -14.34
N ASP A 280 -18.64 -10.39 -15.57
CA ASP A 280 -20.06 -10.45 -15.90
C ASP A 280 -20.66 -11.85 -15.65
N ALA A 281 -19.88 -12.91 -15.86
CA ALA A 281 -20.28 -14.28 -15.52
C ALA A 281 -20.25 -14.59 -14.02
N ASN A 282 -19.78 -13.65 -13.19
CA ASN A 282 -19.63 -13.79 -11.74
C ASN A 282 -20.31 -12.61 -11.01
N GLY A 283 -19.64 -11.97 -10.06
CA GLY A 283 -20.23 -10.95 -9.21
C GLY A 283 -20.55 -9.60 -9.88
N GLY A 284 -20.11 -9.38 -11.13
CA GLY A 284 -20.35 -8.14 -11.87
C GLY A 284 -19.85 -6.89 -11.14
N TRP A 285 -18.66 -6.98 -10.53
CA TRP A 285 -18.10 -5.94 -9.65
C TRP A 285 -17.49 -4.77 -10.45
N TYR A 286 -17.14 -4.96 -11.72
CA TYR A 286 -16.48 -3.99 -12.62
C TYR A 286 -17.44 -3.21 -13.53
N LYS A 287 -18.54 -2.64 -12.99
CA LYS A 287 -19.48 -1.85 -13.82
C LYS A 287 -18.96 -0.49 -14.32
N ASN A 288 -18.12 0.19 -13.54
CA ASN A 288 -17.67 1.58 -13.81
C ASN A 288 -16.13 1.75 -13.73
N ARG A 289 -15.38 0.66 -13.84
CA ARG A 289 -13.92 0.65 -13.61
C ARG A 289 -13.16 0.52 -14.93
N PRO A 290 -12.01 1.21 -15.11
CA PRO A 290 -11.31 1.26 -16.39
C PRO A 290 -10.43 0.00 -16.58
N LEU A 291 -11.05 -1.15 -16.88
CA LEU A 291 -10.36 -2.43 -17.11
C LEU A 291 -9.21 -2.31 -18.12
N LYS A 292 -9.40 -1.55 -19.21
CA LYS A 292 -8.35 -1.29 -20.20
C LYS A 292 -7.07 -0.70 -19.58
N LYS A 293 -7.20 0.27 -18.66
CA LYS A 293 -6.04 0.93 -18.04
C LYS A 293 -5.29 -0.02 -17.11
N GLU A 294 -6.01 -0.92 -16.45
CA GLU A 294 -5.42 -1.98 -15.61
C GLU A 294 -4.73 -3.03 -16.48
N ALA A 295 -5.35 -3.41 -17.60
CA ALA A 295 -4.77 -4.32 -18.58
C ALA A 295 -3.51 -3.75 -19.26
N ASP A 296 -3.50 -2.46 -19.63
CA ASP A 296 -2.32 -1.76 -20.16
C ASP A 296 -1.15 -1.90 -19.16
N ARG A 297 -1.39 -1.69 -17.86
CA ARG A 297 -0.38 -1.84 -16.80
C ARG A 297 0.09 -3.29 -16.62
N ALA A 298 -0.81 -4.26 -16.76
CA ALA A 298 -0.45 -5.68 -16.66
C ALA A 298 0.49 -6.09 -17.80
N ILE A 299 0.24 -5.61 -19.02
CA ILE A 299 1.12 -5.82 -20.18
C ILE A 299 2.48 -5.17 -19.95
N GLU A 300 2.52 -3.90 -19.54
CA GLU A 300 3.77 -3.19 -19.22
C GLU A 300 4.58 -3.91 -18.14
N TYR A 301 3.90 -4.36 -17.08
CA TYR A 301 4.53 -5.12 -16.00
C TYR A 301 5.21 -6.38 -16.51
N ILE A 302 4.52 -7.17 -17.35
CA ILE A 302 5.06 -8.42 -17.91
C ILE A 302 6.23 -8.14 -18.86
N TYR A 303 6.16 -7.12 -19.70
CA TYR A 303 7.30 -6.74 -20.54
C TYR A 303 8.53 -6.27 -19.76
N GLY A 304 8.34 -5.79 -18.53
CA GLY A 304 9.41 -5.42 -17.60
C GLY A 304 9.99 -6.58 -16.79
N GLN A 305 9.46 -7.81 -16.93
CA GLN A 305 10.03 -9.00 -16.27
C GLN A 305 11.09 -9.69 -17.15
N ASP A 306 12.00 -10.42 -16.52
CA ASP A 306 12.88 -11.37 -17.22
C ASP A 306 12.10 -12.67 -17.48
N PHE A 307 12.24 -13.23 -18.68
CA PHE A 307 11.56 -14.47 -19.11
C PHE A 307 12.55 -15.63 -19.25
#